data_AF-A0A370S124-F1
#
_entry.id   AF-A0A370S124-F1
#
_cell.length_a   1.000
_cell.length_b   1.000
_cell.length_c   1.000
_cell.angle_alpha   90.00
_cell.angle_beta   90.00
_cell.angle_gamma   90.00
#
_symmetry.space_group_name_H-M   'P 1'
#
loop_
_entity.id
_entity.type
_entity.pdbx_description
1 polymer ?
#
loop_
_entity_poly.entity_id
_entity_poly.type
_entity_poly.pdbx_seq_one_letter_code
_entity_poly.pdbx_strand_id
1 'polypeptide(L)'
;MSHIEWYVYWVLGCGVVFNGWLVWQFAKVCGHLIYTAVAAASFTRFCWACGKVHGFKGRKFPHWIYAPQVWFGFFAVSLGCSPGSINHLGGSGVWNGIGNWTVYPAKEAEPCA
;
A
#
# COMPACT_ATOMS: atom_id res chain seq x y z
N MET A 1 33.58 3.73 -40.83
CA MET A 1 33.61 3.54 -39.36
C MET A 1 34.58 2.43 -39.05
N SER A 2 35.53 2.68 -38.14
CA SER A 2 36.50 1.66 -37.71
C SER A 2 35.84 0.66 -36.76
N HIS A 3 36.40 -0.55 -36.66
CA HIS A 3 35.90 -1.61 -35.77
C HIS A 3 35.88 -1.16 -34.29
N ILE A 4 36.76 -0.22 -33.93
CA ILE A 4 36.88 0.37 -32.60
C ILE A 4 35.69 1.30 -32.32
N GLU A 5 35.30 2.13 -33.28
CA GLU A 5 34.14 3.04 -33.13
C GLU A 5 32.85 2.26 -32.90
N TRP A 6 32.64 1.16 -33.64
CA TRP A 6 31.46 0.30 -33.48
C TRP A 6 31.39 -0.34 -32.09
N TYR A 7 32.53 -0.80 -31.57
CA TYR A 7 32.62 -1.34 -30.22
C TYR A 7 32.32 -0.30 -29.14
N VAL A 8 32.83 0.93 -29.30
CA VAL A 8 32.55 2.04 -28.37
C VAL A 8 31.06 2.38 -28.35
N TYR A 9 30.41 2.50 -29.52
CA TYR A 9 28.96 2.74 -29.58
C TYR A 9 28.14 1.61 -28.97
N TRP A 10 28.57 0.35 -29.14
CA TRP A 10 27.91 -0.79 -28.52
C TRP A 10 27.99 -0.74 -26.98
N VAL A 11 29.17 -0.48 -26.42
CA VAL A 11 29.36 -0.36 -24.97
C VAL A 11 28.54 0.79 -24.40
N LEU A 12 28.53 1.95 -25.06
CA LEU A 12 27.70 3.09 -24.68
C LEU A 12 26.20 2.74 -24.72
N GLY A 13 25.76 2.04 -25.78
CA GLY A 13 24.38 1.58 -25.93
C GLY A 13 23.95 0.63 -24.80
N CYS A 14 24.76 -0.40 -24.50
CA CYS A 14 24.51 -1.30 -23.38
C CYS A 14 24.48 -0.57 -22.04
N GLY A 15 25.39 0.39 -21.83
CA GLY A 15 25.42 1.23 -20.64
C GLY A 15 24.14 2.04 -20.46
N VAL A 16 23.64 2.67 -21.52
CA VAL A 16 22.38 3.44 -21.49
C VAL A 16 21.19 2.53 -21.18
N VAL A 17 21.09 1.36 -21.82
CA VAL A 17 20.00 0.41 -21.56
C VAL A 17 20.02 -0.08 -20.11
N PHE A 18 21.20 -0.42 -19.59
CA PHE A 18 21.34 -0.87 -18.20
C PHE A 18 20.96 0.22 -17.19
N ASN A 19 21.41 1.47 -17.40
CA ASN A 19 21.03 2.60 -16.56
C ASN A 19 19.53 2.89 -16.66
N GLY A 20 18.94 2.83 -17.85
CA GLY A 20 17.50 2.96 -18.05
C GLY A 20 16.71 1.88 -17.31
N TRP A 21 17.19 0.63 -17.35
CA TRP A 21 16.59 -0.47 -16.60
C TRP A 21 16.67 -0.26 -15.09
N LEU A 22 17.83 0.18 -14.57
CA LEU A 22 17.98 0.50 -13.14
C LEU A 22 17.03 1.60 -12.69
N VAL A 23 16.93 2.70 -13.45
CA VAL A 23 16.01 3.81 -13.15
C VAL A 23 14.56 3.32 -13.17
N TRP A 24 14.19 2.47 -14.13
CA TRP A 24 12.85 1.91 -14.21
C TRP A 24 12.51 1.01 -13.03
N GLN A 25 13.44 0.16 -12.58
CA GLN A 25 13.23 -0.67 -11.39
C GLN A 25 13.12 0.19 -10.13
N PHE A 26 13.97 1.21 -9.99
CA PHE A 26 13.90 2.13 -8.86
C PHE A 26 12.58 2.90 -8.83
N ALA A 27 12.12 3.40 -9.99
CA ALA A 27 10.84 4.08 -10.11
C ALA A 27 9.66 3.19 -9.71
N LYS A 28 9.69 1.90 -10.07
CA LYS A 28 8.68 0.92 -9.63
C LYS A 28 8.66 0.74 -8.13
N VAL A 29 9.83 0.58 -7.50
CA VAL A 29 9.95 0.43 -6.04
C VAL A 29 9.44 1.68 -5.33
N CYS A 30 9.86 2.87 -5.77
CA CYS A 30 9.38 4.14 -5.22
C CYS A 30 7.87 4.32 -5.41
N GLY A 31 7.35 4.01 -6.60
CA GLY A 31 5.91 4.07 -6.88
C GLY A 31 5.11 3.14 -5.97
N HIS A 32 5.62 1.91 -5.75
CA HIS A 32 5.00 0.96 -4.84
C HIS A 32 5.00 1.47 -3.39
N LEU A 33 6.11 2.02 -2.91
CA LEU A 33 6.23 2.62 -1.56
C LEU A 33 5.27 3.79 -1.35
N ILE A 34 5.13 4.67 -2.33
CA ILE A 34 4.20 5.81 -2.26
C ILE A 34 2.75 5.28 -2.25
N TYR A 35 2.44 4.32 -3.12
CA TYR A 35 1.12 3.72 -3.17
C TYR A 35 0.74 3.04 -1.86
N THR A 36 1.64 2.25 -1.27
CA THR A 36 1.41 1.57 0.00
C THR A 36 1.25 2.56 1.15
N ALA A 37 2.00 3.66 1.16
CA ALA A 37 1.85 4.74 2.14
C ALA A 37 0.46 5.41 2.07
N VAL A 38 -0.03 5.69 0.86
CA VAL A 38 -1.38 6.28 0.64
C VAL A 38 -2.47 5.26 0.99
N ALA A 39 -2.30 3.99 0.61
CA ALA A 39 -3.22 2.92 0.95
C ALA A 39 -3.32 2.73 2.47
N ALA A 40 -2.19 2.75 3.18
CA ALA A 40 -2.13 2.70 4.64
C ALA A 40 -2.85 3.89 5.28
N ALA A 41 -2.70 5.11 4.74
CA ALA A 41 -3.42 6.29 5.22
C ALA A 41 -4.93 6.16 5.03
N SER A 42 -5.37 5.69 3.86
CA SER A 42 -6.79 5.44 3.60
C SER A 42 -7.34 4.34 4.52
N PHE A 43 -6.57 3.30 4.77
CA PHE A 43 -6.97 2.20 5.64
C PHE A 43 -7.09 2.66 7.09
N THR A 44 -6.14 3.45 7.60
CA THR A 44 -6.22 4.05 8.94
C THR A 44 -7.46 4.93 9.09
N ARG A 45 -7.81 5.72 8.06
CA ARG A 45 -9.03 6.52 8.05
C ARG A 45 -10.29 5.66 8.12
N PHE A 46 -10.33 4.56 7.37
CA PHE A 46 -11.41 3.58 7.44
C PHE A 46 -11.53 2.96 8.84
N CYS A 47 -10.43 2.48 9.44
CA CYS A 47 -10.45 1.90 10.78
C CYS A 47 -10.89 2.92 11.85
N TRP A 48 -10.57 4.20 11.68
CA TRP A 48 -11.05 5.28 12.54
C TRP A 48 -12.55 5.51 12.39
N ALA A 49 -13.07 5.53 11.15
CA ALA A 49 -14.49 5.67 10.86
C ALA A 49 -15.29 4.48 11.43
N CYS A 50 -14.81 3.24 11.23
CA CYS A 50 -15.41 2.05 11.85
C CYS A 50 -15.38 2.11 13.38
N GLY A 51 -14.28 2.56 13.98
CA GLY A 51 -14.18 2.69 15.44
C GLY A 51 -15.10 3.76 16.03
N LYS A 52 -15.39 4.84 15.29
CA LYS A 52 -16.39 5.84 15.70
C LYS A 52 -17.82 5.29 15.70
N VAL A 53 -18.15 4.40 14.76
CA VAL A 53 -19.51 3.87 14.59
C VAL A 53 -19.77 2.63 15.45
N HIS A 54 -18.80 1.71 15.52
CA HIS A 54 -18.95 0.40 16.18
C HIS A 54 -18.31 0.32 17.57
N GLY A 55 -17.72 1.43 18.03
CA GLY A 55 -16.83 1.44 19.17
C GLY A 55 -15.44 0.90 18.81
N PHE A 56 -14.43 1.41 19.52
CA PHE A 56 -13.08 0.88 19.41
C PHE A 56 -12.96 -0.38 20.27
N LYS A 57 -12.43 -1.47 19.69
CA LYS A 57 -12.02 -2.63 20.50
C LYS A 57 -11.05 -2.18 21.62
N GLY A 58 -11.10 -2.87 22.76
CA GLY A 58 -10.29 -2.57 23.94
C GLY A 58 -8.81 -2.30 23.58
N ARG A 59 -8.33 -1.12 23.96
CA ARG A 59 -7.01 -0.62 23.54
C ARG A 59 -5.91 -1.23 24.40
N LYS A 60 -4.87 -1.79 23.76
CA LYS A 60 -3.59 -2.09 24.44
C LYS A 60 -2.71 -0.85 24.62
N PHE A 61 -2.94 0.21 23.84
CA PHE A 61 -2.08 1.39 23.76
C PHE A 61 -2.84 2.72 23.92
N PRO A 62 -2.14 3.82 24.28
CA PRO A 62 -2.71 5.16 24.36
C PRO A 62 -3.38 5.63 23.07
N HIS A 63 -4.33 6.55 23.22
CA HIS A 63 -5.21 7.02 22.14
C HIS A 63 -4.45 7.63 20.94
N TRP A 64 -3.30 8.23 21.19
CA TRP A 64 -2.48 8.91 20.19
C TRP A 64 -1.63 7.94 19.33
N ILE A 65 -1.37 6.72 19.82
CA ILE A 65 -0.54 5.72 19.13
C ILE A 65 -1.35 4.90 18.11
N TYR A 66 -2.68 4.92 18.21
CA TYR A 66 -3.55 4.12 17.36
C TYR A 66 -3.36 4.35 15.85
N ALA A 67 -3.36 5.62 15.42
CA ALA A 67 -3.25 5.94 13.99
C ALA A 67 -1.87 5.55 13.40
N PRO A 68 -0.73 5.87 14.04
CA PRO A 68 0.57 5.37 13.61
C PRO A 68 0.67 3.84 13.58
N GLN A 69 0.09 3.15 14.57
CA GLN A 69 0.16 1.69 14.67
C GLN A 69 -0.61 1.01 13.54
N VAL A 70 -1.84 1.45 13.24
CA VAL A 70 -2.64 0.88 12.14
C VAL A 70 -2.01 1.19 10.80
N TRP A 71 -1.49 2.41 10.62
CA TRP A 71 -0.80 2.81 9.40
C TRP A 71 0.43 1.93 9.16
N PHE A 72 1.30 1.80 10.16
CA PHE A 72 2.52 1.01 10.05
C PHE A 72 2.22 -0.48 9.87
N GLY A 73 1.21 -1.00 10.57
CA GLY A 73 0.79 -2.40 10.43
C GLY A 73 0.34 -2.72 8.99
N PHE A 74 -0.49 -1.87 8.40
CA PHE A 74 -0.90 -2.04 6.99
C PHE A 74 0.27 -1.85 6.03
N PHE A 75 1.09 -0.82 6.25
CA PHE A 75 2.27 -0.54 5.43
C PHE A 75 3.25 -1.72 5.42
N ALA A 76 3.61 -2.26 6.58
CA ALA A 76 4.52 -3.39 6.70
C ALA A 76 3.96 -4.66 6.04
N VAL A 77 2.68 -4.97 6.24
CA VAL A 77 2.03 -6.13 5.58
C VAL A 77 1.97 -5.94 4.06
N SER A 78 1.67 -4.72 3.58
CA SER A 78 1.67 -4.43 2.15
C SER A 78 3.05 -4.53 1.49
N LEU A 79 4.12 -4.40 2.28
CA LEU A 79 5.51 -4.59 1.85
C LEU A 79 6.00 -6.04 1.99
N GLY A 80 5.14 -6.98 2.39
CA GLY A 80 5.45 -8.41 2.44
C GLY A 80 5.67 -8.99 3.83
N CYS A 81 5.39 -8.25 4.92
CA CYS A 81 5.30 -8.88 6.25
C CYS A 81 4.10 -9.83 6.34
N SER A 82 4.23 -10.89 7.16
CA SER A 82 3.21 -11.94 7.31
C SER A 82 1.81 -11.36 7.59
N PRO A 83 0.74 -11.84 6.89
CA PRO A 83 -0.59 -11.22 6.88
C PRO A 83 -1.41 -11.34 8.18
N GLY A 84 -0.80 -11.69 9.32
CA GLY A 84 -1.46 -11.76 10.64
C GLY A 84 -1.30 -10.51 11.53
N SER A 85 -0.58 -9.48 11.08
CA SER A 85 -0.11 -8.38 11.94
C SER A 85 -1.05 -7.17 12.05
N ILE A 86 -2.09 -7.05 11.21
CA ILE A 86 -2.93 -5.84 11.23
C ILE A 86 -3.97 -5.95 12.34
N ASN A 87 -3.58 -5.54 13.55
CA ASN A 87 -4.50 -5.34 14.66
C ASN A 87 -5.32 -4.05 14.42
N HIS A 88 -6.29 -4.09 13.50
CA HIS A 88 -7.22 -2.99 13.31
C HIS A 88 -8.34 -3.04 14.37
N LEU A 89 -8.54 -1.93 15.08
CA LEU A 89 -9.55 -1.83 16.16
C LEU A 89 -10.95 -1.43 15.63
N GLY A 90 -11.10 -1.25 14.31
CA GLY A 90 -12.38 -0.90 13.68
C GLY A 90 -13.29 -2.11 13.54
N GLY A 91 -14.56 -1.97 13.93
CA GLY A 91 -15.62 -2.96 13.71
C GLY A 91 -15.98 -3.19 12.24
N SER A 92 -17.03 -3.99 12.03
CA SER A 92 -17.47 -4.52 10.72
C SER A 92 -17.66 -3.42 9.68
N GLY A 93 -16.89 -3.51 8.58
CA GLY A 93 -16.97 -2.67 7.39
C GLY A 93 -16.13 -3.30 6.27
N VAL A 94 -16.33 -2.86 5.03
CA VAL A 94 -15.60 -3.37 3.87
C VAL A 94 -14.69 -2.27 3.31
N TRP A 95 -13.38 -2.54 3.25
CA TRP A 95 -12.41 -1.69 2.57
C TRP A 95 -12.01 -2.33 1.24
N ASN A 96 -12.33 -1.67 0.13
CA ASN A 96 -12.05 -2.14 -1.23
C ASN A 96 -10.90 -1.36 -1.89
N GLY A 97 -10.24 -0.44 -1.17
CA GLY A 97 -9.15 0.37 -1.71
C GLY A 97 -9.18 1.82 -1.22
N ILE A 98 -8.24 2.61 -1.74
CA ILE A 98 -8.14 4.05 -1.43
C ILE A 98 -9.45 4.74 -1.83
N GLY A 99 -10.13 5.35 -0.85
CA GLY A 99 -11.37 6.08 -1.07
C GLY A 99 -12.63 5.24 -1.30
N ASN A 100 -12.52 3.93 -1.48
CA ASN A 100 -13.67 3.02 -1.63
C ASN A 100 -13.81 2.11 -0.40
N TRP A 101 -14.51 2.61 0.61
CA TRP A 101 -14.77 1.88 1.84
C TRP A 101 -16.15 2.20 2.40
N THR A 102 -16.78 1.19 3.00
CA THR A 102 -18.15 1.28 3.53
C THR A 102 -18.16 0.81 4.98
N VAL A 103 -18.80 1.60 5.84
CA VAL A 103 -18.94 1.29 7.27
C VAL A 103 -20.27 0.59 7.56
N TYR A 104 -21.39 0.99 6.91
CA TYR A 104 -22.70 0.31 6.84
C TYR A 104 -23.55 0.86 5.66
N PRO A 105 -24.49 0.10 5.04
CA PRO A 105 -24.83 -1.31 5.28
C PRO A 105 -24.18 -2.27 4.26
N ALA A 106 -24.41 -3.57 4.48
CA ALA A 106 -23.97 -4.72 3.68
C ALA A 106 -24.10 -4.43 2.19
N LYS A 107 -23.19 -4.99 1.37
CA LYS A 107 -23.54 -5.26 -0.03
C LYS A 107 -24.94 -5.87 0.00
N GLU A 108 -25.92 -5.19 -0.58
CA GLU A 108 -27.22 -5.79 -0.83
C GLU A 108 -26.92 -7.14 -1.48
N ALA A 109 -27.38 -8.21 -0.84
CA ALA A 109 -27.35 -9.52 -1.47
C ALA A 109 -27.89 -9.32 -2.88
N GLU A 110 -27.15 -9.78 -3.89
CA GLU A 110 -27.65 -9.81 -5.26
C GLU A 110 -29.11 -10.27 -5.20
N PRO A 111 -30.07 -9.55 -5.81
CA PRO A 111 -31.44 -10.03 -5.82
C PRO A 111 -31.40 -11.44 -6.39
N CYS A 112 -31.86 -12.40 -5.60
CA CYS A 112 -31.84 -13.81 -5.95
C CYS A 112 -32.31 -13.97 -7.39
N ALA A 113 -31.43 -14.45 -8.26
CA ALA A 113 -31.76 -14.80 -9.64
C ALA A 113 -32.67 -16.05 -9.68
#